data_AF-A0A1L8WLE4-F1
#
_entry.id   AF-A0A1L8WLE4-F1
#
_cell.length_a   1.000
_cell.length_b   1.000
_cell.length_c   1.000
_cell.angle_alpha   90.00
_cell.angle_beta   90.00
_cell.angle_gamma   90.00
#
_symmetry.space_group_name_H-M   'P 1'
#
loop_
_entity.id
_entity.type
_entity.pdbx_description
1 polymer ?
#
loop_
_entity_poly.entity_id
_entity_poly.type
_entity_poly.pdbx_seq_one_letter_code
_entity_poly.pdbx_strand_id
1 'polypeptide(L)'
;MTVIIQNDQLIAEIAEHGAELISLKSKETAFEYIWQADPTYWGRHAPVLFPFVGRLKNDQYTYQGKTYDMRQHGFARDMDFEVIE
;
A
#
# COMPACT_ATOMS: atom_id res chain seq x y z
N MET A 1 0.90 1.81 -13.10
CA MET A 1 -0.15 1.05 -13.80
C MET A 1 -0.76 0.05 -12.80
N THR A 2 -1.61 -0.88 -13.23
CA THR A 2 -2.11 -1.95 -12.37
C THR A 2 -1.75 -3.32 -12.94
N VAL A 3 -1.37 -4.25 -12.05
CA VAL A 3 -1.13 -5.65 -12.35
C VAL A 3 -2.34 -6.46 -11.89
N ILE A 4 -2.80 -7.38 -12.74
CA ILE A 4 -3.94 -8.24 -12.43
C ILE A 4 -3.45 -9.68 -12.30
N ILE A 5 -3.74 -10.29 -11.16
CA ILE A 5 -3.55 -11.74 -10.94
C ILE A 5 -4.90 -12.36 -10.59
N GLN A 6 -5.14 -13.59 -11.05
CA GLN A 6 -6.43 -14.24 -10.86
C GLN A 6 -6.31 -15.76 -10.87
N ASN A 7 -7.28 -16.41 -10.24
CA ASN A 7 -7.51 -17.86 -10.32
C ASN A 7 -9.01 -18.12 -10.55
N ASP A 8 -9.48 -19.36 -10.39
CA ASP A 8 -10.89 -19.71 -10.64
C ASP A 8 -11.87 -19.02 -9.67
N GLN A 9 -11.42 -18.59 -8.50
CA GLN A 9 -12.26 -18.05 -7.42
C GLN A 9 -12.16 -16.53 -7.30
N LEU A 10 -10.98 -15.96 -7.52
CA LEU A 10 -10.66 -14.58 -7.19
C LEU A 10 -9.95 -13.87 -8.34
N ILE A 11 -10.13 -12.55 -8.39
CA ILE A 11 -9.33 -11.61 -9.18
C ILE A 11 -8.81 -10.52 -8.25
N ALA A 12 -7.51 -10.23 -8.32
CA ALA A 12 -6.85 -9.19 -7.55
C ALA A 12 -6.23 -8.16 -8.50
N GLU A 13 -6.37 -6.89 -8.16
CA GLU A 13 -5.72 -5.78 -8.85
C GLU A 13 -4.77 -5.08 -7.88
N ILE A 14 -3.50 -4.97 -8.30
CA ILE A 14 -2.43 -4.38 -7.51
C ILE A 14 -1.90 -3.16 -8.26
N ALA A 15 -1.90 -2.01 -7.62
CA ALA A 15 -1.27 -0.81 -8.16
C ALA A 15 0.25 -0.93 -8.05
N GLU A 16 0.97 -0.62 -9.13
CA GLU A 16 2.44 -0.48 -9.08
C GLU A 16 2.85 0.64 -8.10
N HIS A 17 2.02 1.68 -7.99
CA HIS A 17 2.20 2.72 -6.97
C HIS A 17 1.98 2.13 -5.59
N GLY A 18 3.01 2.18 -4.76
CA GLY A 18 3.02 1.64 -3.41
C GLY A 18 2.95 0.12 -3.32
N ALA A 19 2.99 -0.60 -4.45
CA ALA A 19 2.66 -2.02 -4.55
C ALA A 19 1.33 -2.35 -3.83
N GLU A 20 0.35 -1.46 -3.94
CA GLU A 20 -0.87 -1.47 -3.12
C GLU A 20 -1.92 -2.42 -3.71
N LEU A 21 -2.44 -3.35 -2.91
CA LEU A 21 -3.64 -4.12 -3.28
C LEU A 21 -4.86 -3.18 -3.23
N ILE A 22 -5.47 -2.93 -4.40
CA ILE A 22 -6.58 -1.97 -4.54
C ILE A 22 -7.94 -2.64 -4.75
N SER A 23 -7.97 -3.90 -5.17
CA SER A 23 -9.19 -4.68 -5.43
C SER A 23 -8.91 -6.16 -5.22
N LEU A 24 -9.83 -6.86 -4.55
CA LEU A 24 -9.89 -8.31 -4.48
C LEU A 24 -11.36 -8.71 -4.58
N LYS A 25 -11.75 -9.34 -5.69
CA LYS A 25 -13.15 -9.69 -5.95
C LYS A 25 -13.36 -11.19 -6.06
N SER A 26 -14.46 -11.67 -5.49
CA SER A 26 -14.99 -13.00 -5.79
C SER A 26 -15.53 -13.05 -7.22
N LYS A 27 -15.11 -14.05 -8.00
CA LYS A 27 -15.65 -14.28 -9.35
C LYS A 27 -17.06 -14.87 -9.33
N GLU A 28 -17.43 -15.56 -8.24
CA GLU A 28 -18.75 -16.14 -8.08
C GLU A 28 -19.80 -15.09 -7.72
N THR A 29 -19.48 -14.20 -6.77
CA THR A 29 -20.45 -13.27 -6.18
C THR A 29 -20.24 -11.81 -6.59
N ALA A 30 -19.14 -11.50 -7.28
CA ALA A 30 -18.68 -10.15 -7.56
C ALA A 30 -18.43 -9.28 -6.30
N PHE A 31 -18.37 -9.90 -5.11
CA PHE A 31 -18.14 -9.19 -3.86
C PHE A 31 -16.71 -8.65 -3.80
N GLU A 32 -16.57 -7.35 -3.48
CA GLU A 32 -15.31 -6.66 -3.27
C GLU A 32 -14.89 -6.74 -1.80
N TYR A 33 -13.71 -7.32 -1.54
CA TYR A 33 -13.18 -7.50 -0.19
C TYR A 33 -12.35 -6.30 0.28
N ILE A 34 -11.79 -5.50 -0.63
CA ILE A 34 -10.91 -4.38 -0.31
C ILE A 34 -11.68 -3.07 -0.23
N TRP A 35 -11.41 -2.30 0.81
CA TRP A 35 -11.95 -0.95 0.98
C TRP A 35 -11.57 -0.05 -0.19
N GLN A 36 -12.54 0.65 -0.78
CA GLN A 36 -12.40 1.41 -2.03
C GLN A 36 -11.90 2.86 -1.83
N ALA A 37 -11.12 3.09 -0.77
CA ALA A 37 -10.41 4.34 -0.52
C ALA A 37 -11.28 5.62 -0.55
N ASP A 38 -12.52 5.58 -0.06
CA ASP A 38 -13.34 6.81 0.04
C ASP A 38 -12.62 7.81 0.95
N PRO A 39 -12.15 8.96 0.42
CA PRO A 39 -11.34 9.92 1.14
C PRO A 39 -12.11 10.63 2.27
N THR A 40 -13.43 10.51 2.31
CA THR A 40 -14.27 10.96 3.43
C THR A 40 -13.91 10.22 4.72
N TYR A 41 -13.51 8.95 4.62
CA TYR A 41 -13.18 8.10 5.77
C TYR A 41 -11.70 7.75 5.81
N TRP A 42 -11.16 7.20 4.72
CA TRP A 42 -9.77 6.82 4.59
C TRP A 42 -9.38 6.65 3.12
N GLY A 43 -8.55 7.55 2.59
CA GLY A 43 -8.22 7.62 1.16
C GLY A 43 -7.15 6.64 0.66
N ARG A 44 -7.01 5.47 1.27
CA ARG A 44 -6.08 4.39 0.84
C ARG A 44 -6.77 3.03 0.94
N HIS A 45 -6.21 1.99 0.31
CA HIS A 45 -6.80 0.65 0.26
C HIS A 45 -6.11 -0.31 1.24
N ALA A 46 -4.83 -0.59 1.01
CA ALA A 46 -4.02 -1.55 1.75
C ALA A 46 -2.52 -1.20 1.65
N PRO A 47 -2.07 -0.07 2.22
CA PRO A 47 -0.74 0.47 1.97
C PRO A 47 0.38 -0.39 2.57
N VAL A 48 1.48 -0.51 1.84
CA VAL A 48 2.72 -1.14 2.33
C VAL A 48 3.46 -0.19 3.28
N LEU A 49 3.87 -0.70 4.45
CA LEU A 49 4.50 0.09 5.51
C LEU A 49 5.99 -0.23 5.59
N PHE A 50 6.84 0.64 5.04
CA PHE A 50 8.29 0.44 5.03
C PHE A 50 9.03 1.77 4.82
N PRO A 51 10.19 2.02 5.46
CA PRO A 51 10.92 1.12 6.38
C PRO A 51 10.47 1.21 7.84
N PHE A 52 9.41 1.97 8.13
CA PHE A 52 8.89 2.14 9.49
C PHE A 52 7.41 1.78 9.56
N VAL A 53 6.99 1.22 10.69
CA VAL A 53 5.59 1.02 11.04
C VAL A 53 5.21 2.05 12.11
N GLY A 54 4.05 2.70 11.95
CA GLY A 54 3.59 3.75 12.85
C GLY A 54 4.30 5.08 12.58
N ARG A 55 4.31 5.96 13.58
CA ARG A 55 4.89 7.31 13.49
C ARG A 55 6.07 7.44 14.43
N LEU A 56 7.16 8.03 13.94
CA LEU A 56 8.29 8.39 14.79
C LEU A 56 7.95 9.63 15.63
N LYS A 57 8.56 9.74 16.82
CA LYS A 57 8.46 10.95 17.61
C LYS A 57 9.01 12.13 16.80
N ASN A 58 8.21 13.18 16.65
CA ASN A 58 8.53 14.36 15.85
C ASN A 58 8.85 14.05 14.36
N ASP A 59 8.40 12.91 13.82
CA ASP A 59 8.70 12.47 12.46
C ASP A 59 10.20 12.37 12.13
N GLN A 60 11.03 12.05 13.13
CA GLN A 60 12.48 12.04 13.00
C GLN A 60 13.14 10.86 13.71
N TYR A 61 14.32 10.47 13.22
CA TYR A 61 15.25 9.59 13.93
C TYR A 61 16.70 10.07 13.76
N THR A 62 17.58 9.61 14.65
CA THR A 62 19.02 9.88 14.57
C THR A 62 19.78 8.58 14.31
N TYR A 63 20.69 8.61 13.35
CA TYR A 63 21.60 7.51 13.04
C TYR A 63 23.01 8.06 12.80
N GLN A 64 24.01 7.49 13.46
CA GLN A 64 25.43 7.93 13.39
C GLN A 64 25.61 9.44 13.61
N GLY A 65 24.87 10.01 14.56
CA GLY A 65 24.93 11.45 14.89
C GLY A 65 24.23 12.38 13.89
N LYS A 66 23.63 11.85 12.82
CA LYS A 66 22.84 12.62 11.86
C LYS A 66 21.34 12.38 12.07
N THR A 67 20.56 13.45 12.02
CA THR A 67 19.10 13.40 12.09
C THR A 67 18.51 13.28 10.69
N TYR A 68 17.47 12.47 10.56
CA TYR A 68 16.73 12.21 9.33
C TYR A 68 15.23 12.36 9.59
N ASP A 69 14.54 12.97 8.64
CA ASP A 69 13.09 13.05 8.63
C ASP A 69 12.50 11.75 8.07
N MET A 70 11.41 11.27 8.68
CA MET A 70 10.64 10.14 8.19
C MET A 70 9.20 10.25 8.66
N ARG A 71 8.29 10.27 7.68
CA ARG A 71 6.85 10.35 7.93
C ARG A 71 6.30 9.03 8.46
N GLN A 72 5.09 9.10 8.99
CA GLN A 72 4.31 7.94 9.41
C GLN A 72 4.30 6.85 8.31
N HIS A 73 4.49 5.60 8.73
CA HIS A 73 4.49 4.38 7.91
C HIS A 73 5.60 4.31 6.83
N GLY A 74 6.63 5.14 6.96
CA GLY A 74 7.72 5.18 5.98
C GLY A 74 7.28 5.76 4.65
N PHE A 75 7.99 5.39 3.58
CA PHE A 75 7.82 5.97 2.24
C PHE A 75 7.37 4.97 1.17
N ALA A 76 7.41 3.66 1.41
CA ALA A 76 7.15 2.65 0.36
C ALA A 76 5.83 2.87 -0.37
N ARG A 77 4.72 3.10 0.36
CA ARG A 77 3.38 3.36 -0.23
C ARG A 77 3.28 4.59 -1.14
N ASP A 78 4.31 5.43 -1.19
CA ASP A 78 4.36 6.66 -1.99
C ASP A 78 5.37 6.54 -3.16
N MET A 79 5.96 5.35 -3.38
CA MET A 79 6.92 5.07 -4.45
C MET A 79 6.30 4.17 -5.53
N ASP A 80 6.74 4.32 -6.77
CA ASP A 80 6.40 3.35 -7.82
C ASP A 80 7.32 2.13 -7.73
N PHE A 81 6.73 0.94 -7.80
CA PHE A 81 7.46 -0.33 -7.79
C PHE A 81 7.63 -0.87 -9.21
N GLU A 82 8.79 -1.47 -9.46
CA GLU A 82 9.05 -2.25 -10.67
C GLU A 82 8.45 -3.65 -10.52
N VAL A 83 7.73 -4.10 -11.55
CA VAL A 83 7.16 -5.45 -11.60
C VAL A 83 8.23 -6.42 -12.05
N ILE A 84 8.48 -7.45 -11.23
CA ILE A 84 9.44 -8.53 -11.50
C ILE A 84 8.74 -9.90 -11.37
N GLU A 85 9.37 -10.96 -11.89
CA GLU A 85 8.85 -12.35 -11.92
C GLU A 85 9.02 -13.11 -10.59
#